data_AF-A0A535TQ86-F1
#
_entry.id   AF-A0A535TQ86-F1
#
_cell.length_a   1.000
_cell.length_b   1.000
_cell.length_c   1.000
_cell.angle_alpha   90.00
_cell.angle_beta   90.00
_cell.angle_gamma   90.00
#
_symmetry.space_group_name_H-M   'P 1'
#
loop_
_entity.id
_entity.type
_entity.pdbx_description
1 polymer ?
#
loop_
_entity_poly.entity_id
_entity_poly.type
_entity_poly.pdbx_seq_one_letter_code
_entity_poly.pdbx_strand_id
1 'polypeptide(L)' 'MANTKTGDPAVDTFLKGYPPPVREIAVKTREVILSVMPNATEKVYPGWKVIQYGAGADMKSVFAAISPQ' A
#
# COMPACT_ATOMS: atom_id res chain seq x y z
N MET A 1 -20.50 -2.10 0.04
CA MET A 1 -19.77 -3.37 -0.18
C MET A 1 -18.37 -3.17 0.36
N ALA A 2 -18.02 -3.82 1.46
CA ALA A 2 -16.68 -3.72 2.05
C ALA A 2 -15.68 -4.33 1.05
N ASN A 3 -14.71 -3.53 0.63
CA ASN A 3 -13.83 -3.86 -0.47
C ASN A 3 -12.69 -4.76 0.03
N THR A 4 -12.89 -6.08 -0.06
CA THR A 4 -11.99 -7.13 0.44
C THR A 4 -10.76 -7.31 -0.47
N LYS A 5 -9.94 -6.26 -0.63
CA LYS A 5 -8.48 -6.47 -0.78
C LYS A 5 -7.88 -6.61 0.61
N THR A 6 -8.35 -7.62 1.34
CA THR A 6 -7.68 -8.13 2.55
C THR A 6 -6.24 -8.41 2.16
N GLY A 7 -5.33 -7.81 2.93
CA GLY A 7 -3.90 -7.62 2.69
C GLY A 7 -3.27 -8.52 1.65
N ASP A 8 -2.68 -7.92 0.61
CA ASP A 8 -1.58 -8.59 -0.07
C ASP A 8 -0.60 -9.04 1.02
N PRO A 9 -0.33 -10.35 1.20
CA PRO A 9 0.56 -10.85 2.23
C PRO A 9 1.96 -10.21 2.17
N ALA A 10 2.34 -9.68 1.01
CA ALA A 10 3.58 -8.91 0.83
C ALA A 10 3.56 -7.58 1.60
N VAL A 11 2.42 -6.87 1.67
CA VAL A 11 2.28 -5.60 2.39
C VAL A 11 2.40 -5.82 3.91
N ASP A 12 1.69 -6.81 4.44
CA ASP A 12 1.76 -7.12 5.87
C ASP A 12 3.16 -7.57 6.29
N THR A 13 3.82 -8.37 5.43
CA THR A 13 5.21 -8.80 5.64
C THR A 13 6.18 -7.62 5.57
N PHE A 14 5.99 -6.70 4.63
CA PHE A 14 6.80 -5.49 4.51
C PHE A 14 6.65 -4.58 5.73
N LEU A 15 5.42 -4.34 6.19
CA LEU A 15 5.14 -3.46 7.32
C LEU A 15 5.56 -4.06 8.68
N LYS A 16 5.82 -5.38 8.76
CA LYS A 16 6.38 -6.02 9.97
C LYS A 16 7.76 -5.47 10.34
N GLY A 17 8.52 -4.96 9.38
CA GLY A 17 9.84 -4.36 9.61
C GLY A 17 9.82 -2.98 10.29
N TYR A 18 8.64 -2.37 10.45
CA TYR A 18 8.48 -1.02 10.99
C TYR A 18 7.90 -1.01 12.41
N PRO A 19 8.20 0.03 13.22
CA PRO A 19 7.62 0.21 14.55
C PRO A 19 6.09 0.20 14.53
N PRO A 20 5.42 -0.26 15.61
CA PRO A 20 3.96 -0.39 15.63
C PRO A 20 3.20 0.89 15.23
N PRO A 21 3.58 2.11 15.67
CA PRO A 21 2.88 3.33 15.25
C PRO A 21 3.00 3.63 13.75
N VAL A 22 4.18 3.36 13.16
CA VAL A 22 4.44 3.55 11.73
C VAL A 22 3.65 2.53 10.89
N ARG A 23 3.57 1.29 11.35
CA ARG A 23 2.73 0.27 10.74
C ARG A 23 1.26 0.67 10.78
N GLU A 24 0.77 1.14 11.91
CA GLU A 24 -0.63 1.53 12.08
C GLU A 24 -1.03 2.64 11.11
N ILE A 25 -0.21 3.69 10.99
CA ILE A 25 -0.51 4.79 10.07
C ILE A 25 -0.39 4.37 8.60
N ALA A 26 0.56 3.50 8.26
CA ALA A 26 0.70 2.96 6.91
C ALA A 26 -0.53 2.12 6.51
N VAL A 27 -1.04 1.28 7.42
CA VAL A 27 -2.26 0.49 7.20
C VAL A 27 -3.47 1.40 7.00
N LYS A 28 -3.67 2.41 7.88
CA LYS A 28 -4.78 3.37 7.75
C LYS A 28 -4.70 4.17 6.44
N THR A 29 -3.50 4.56 6.03
CA THR A 29 -3.29 5.27 4.76
C THR A 29 -3.64 4.38 3.56
N ARG A 30 -3.21 3.11 3.60
CA ARG A 30 -3.58 2.10 2.59
C ARG A 30 -5.10 1.94 2.49
N GLU A 31 -5.80 1.85 3.61
CA GLU A 31 -7.26 1.74 3.65
C GLU A 31 -7.94 2.94 2.96
N VAL A 32 -7.47 4.16 3.23
CA VAL A 32 -7.97 5.37 2.57
C VAL A 32 -7.74 5.31 1.07
N ILE A 33 -6.52 4.98 0.62
CA ILE A 33 -6.20 4.88 -0.81
C ILE A 33 -7.13 3.88 -1.52
N LEU A 34 -7.30 2.69 -0.94
CA LEU A 34 -8.13 1.63 -1.50
C LEU A 34 -9.64 1.91 -1.39
N SER A 35 -10.06 2.78 -0.46
CA SER A 35 -11.45 3.26 -0.39
C SER A 35 -11.78 4.21 -1.54
N VAL A 36 -10.83 5.03 -1.97
CA VAL A 36 -10.99 6.01 -3.06
C VAL A 36 -10.80 5.34 -4.43
N MET A 37 -9.81 4.44 -4.55
CA MET A 37 -9.50 3.71 -5.77
C MET A 37 -9.48 2.19 -5.52
N PRO A 38 -10.66 1.54 -5.46
CA PRO A 38 -10.82 0.10 -5.22
C PRO A 38 -9.94 -0.82 -6.07
N ASN A 39 -9.73 -0.42 -7.32
CA ASN A 39 -9.06 -1.24 -8.34
C ASN A 39 -7.59 -0.87 -8.49
N ALA A 40 -7.03 -0.05 -7.59
CA ALA A 40 -5.62 0.30 -7.63
C ALA A 40 -4.75 -0.95 -7.66
N THR A 41 -3.74 -0.95 -8.53
CA THR A 41 -2.62 -1.90 -8.44
C THR A 41 -1.85 -1.57 -7.17
N GLU A 42 -1.56 -2.58 -6.36
CA GLU A 42 -0.78 -2.45 -5.13
C GLU A 42 0.49 -3.26 -5.31
N LYS A 43 1.65 -2.65 -5.07
CA LYS A 43 2.93 -3.34 -5.23
C LYS A 43 3.96 -2.85 -4.22
N VAL A 44 4.55 -3.80 -3.51
CA VAL A 44 5.66 -3.54 -2.59
C VAL A 44 6.98 -3.49 -3.35
N TYR A 45 7.79 -2.50 -3.05
CA TYR A 45 9.18 -2.36 -3.51
C TYR A 45 10.12 -2.33 -2.30
N PRO A 46 10.57 -3.49 -1.79
CA PRO A 46 11.37 -3.55 -0.56
C PRO A 46 12.68 -2.79 -0.64
N GLY A 47 13.38 -2.84 -1.79
CA GLY A 47 14.63 -2.11 -2.02
C GLY A 47 14.46 -0.60 -1.99
N TRP A 48 13.24 -0.09 -2.21
CA TRP A 48 12.91 1.34 -2.17
C TRP A 48 12.15 1.73 -0.92
N LYS A 49 11.80 0.76 -0.06
CA LYS A 49 11.01 0.98 1.15
C LYS A 49 9.69 1.70 0.87
N VAL A 50 8.98 1.27 -0.19
CA VAL A 50 7.67 1.83 -0.55
C VAL A 50 6.63 0.77 -0.91
N ILE A 51 5.37 1.10 -0.66
CA ILE A 51 4.19 0.46 -1.26
C ILE A 51 3.65 1.44 -2.30
N GLN A 52 3.58 1.03 -3.55
CA GLN A 52 3.15 1.87 -4.67
C GLN A 52 1.72 1.53 -5.08
N TYR A 53 0.96 2.57 -5.46
CA TYR A 53 -0.42 2.47 -5.93
C TYR A 53 -0.58 3.10 -7.30
N GLY A 54 -1.14 2.35 -8.25
CA GLY A 54 -1.36 2.83 -9.62
C GLY A 54 -2.76 2.54 -10.16
N ALA A 55 -3.18 3.32 -11.16
CA ALA A 55 -4.39 3.09 -11.93
C ALA A 55 -4.20 2.05 -13.06
N GLY A 56 -2.97 1.55 -13.22
CA GLY A 56 -2.54 0.58 -14.23
C GLY A 56 -1.26 -0.15 -13.80
N ALA A 57 -0.66 -0.90 -14.73
CA ALA A 57 0.51 -1.72 -14.45
C ALA A 57 1.86 -1.00 -14.66
N ASP A 58 1.86 0.16 -15.31
CA ASP A 58 3.05 0.92 -15.67
C ASP A 58 3.33 2.08 -14.70
N MET A 59 4.57 2.54 -14.64
CA MET A 59 4.97 3.61 -13.70
C MET A 59 4.24 4.94 -13.94
N LYS A 60 3.78 5.23 -15.16
CA LYS A 60 3.07 6.49 -15.44
C LYS A 60 1.67 6.51 -14.83
N SER A 61 1.12 5.34 -14.50
CA SER A 61 -0.19 5.21 -13.86
C SER A 61 -0.13 5.35 -12.33
N VAL A 62 1.06 5.51 -11.75
CA VAL A 62 1.25 5.63 -10.30
C VAL A 62 0.69 6.96 -9.82
N PHE A 63 -0.18 6.90 -8.82
CA PHE A 63 -0.81 8.09 -8.25
C PHE A 63 -0.51 8.27 -6.76
N ALA A 64 -0.06 7.24 -6.06
CA ALA A 64 0.33 7.33 -4.65
C ALA A 64 1.44 6.33 -4.31
N ALA A 65 2.18 6.65 -3.25
CA ALA A 65 3.09 5.71 -2.60
C ALA A 65 3.08 5.95 -1.08
N ILE A 66 3.19 4.87 -0.31
CA ILE A 66 3.45 4.92 1.12
C ILE A 66 4.92 4.56 1.33
N SER A 67 5.71 5.47 1.87
CA SER A 67 7.07 5.21 2.34
C SER A 67 7.07 5.27 3.87
N PRO A 68 6.95 4.12 4.56
CA PRO A 68 7.09 4.10 6.01
C PRO A 68 8.56 4.35 6.35
N GLN A 69 8.82 5.26 7.29
CA GLN A 69 10.15 5.61 7.82
C GLN A 69 10.13 5.64 9.34
#